data_AF-A0A9D2A159-F1
#
_entry.id   AF-A0A9D2A159-F1
#
_cell.length_a   1.000
_cell.length_b   1.000
_cell.length_c   1.000
_cell.angle_alpha   90.00
_cell.angle_beta   90.00
_cell.angle_gamma   90.00
#
_symmetry.space_group_name_H-M   'P 1'
#
loop_
_entity.id
_entity.type
_entity.pdbx_description
1 polymer ?
#
loop_
_entity_poly.entity_id
_entity_poly.type
_entity_poly.pdbx_seq_one_letter_code
_entity_poly.pdbx_strand_id
1 'polypeptide(L)'
;MSLQKVCEQYRLDGELIAALAKKGVFCADGFCDGDVCRAAVACFLHECGLGTEDVAAYFLTRDGGRTQRALLRRLRADALERSHAEQRRVDKLDCLLREIDSGRCPLR
;
A
#
# COMPACT_ATOMS: atom_id res chain seq x y z
N MET A 1 12.82 6.02 -21.15
CA MET A 1 13.89 6.50 -20.22
C MET A 1 14.50 5.31 -19.49
N SER A 2 15.70 5.44 -18.89
CA SER A 2 16.25 4.35 -18.07
C SER A 2 15.47 4.20 -16.76
N LEU A 3 15.31 2.96 -16.28
CA LEU A 3 14.60 2.63 -15.04
C LEU A 3 15.05 3.51 -13.86
N GLN A 4 16.37 3.62 -13.68
CA GLN A 4 16.97 4.37 -12.58
C GLN A 4 16.56 5.86 -12.57
N LYS A 5 16.57 6.52 -13.74
CA LYS A 5 16.16 7.93 -13.84
C LYS A 5 14.68 8.12 -13.52
N VAL A 6 13.83 7.17 -13.94
CA VAL A 6 12.38 7.21 -13.64
C VAL A 6 12.16 7.00 -12.14
N CYS A 7 12.83 6.03 -11.53
CA CYS A 7 12.72 5.78 -10.09
C CYS A 7 13.18 6.98 -9.26
N GLU A 8 14.30 7.62 -9.62
CA GLU A 8 14.79 8.83 -8.94
C GLU A 8 13.83 10.01 -9.13
N GLN A 9 13.37 10.25 -10.36
CA GLN A 9 12.50 11.38 -10.69
C GLN A 9 11.13 11.30 -9.99
N TYR A 10 10.56 10.10 -9.93
CA TYR A 10 9.21 9.87 -9.41
C TYR A 10 9.19 9.22 -8.02
N ARG A 11 10.36 9.06 -7.38
CA ARG A 11 10.54 8.41 -6.06
C ARG A 11 9.91 7.01 -6.00
N LEU A 12 10.11 6.22 -7.04
CA LEU A 12 9.61 4.85 -7.12
C LEU A 12 10.62 3.87 -6.51
N ASP A 13 10.11 2.78 -5.95
CA ASP A 13 10.93 1.68 -5.43
C ASP A 13 11.58 0.90 -6.58
N GLY A 14 12.84 1.20 -6.87
CA GLY A 14 13.59 0.57 -7.95
C GLY A 14 13.77 -0.93 -7.80
N GLU A 15 13.87 -1.45 -6.57
CA GLU A 15 14.02 -2.89 -6.31
C GLU A 15 12.72 -3.63 -6.64
N LEU A 16 11.59 -3.09 -6.19
CA LEU A 16 10.27 -3.60 -6.52
C LEU A 16 10.04 -3.59 -8.03
N ILE A 17 10.30 -2.46 -8.71
CA ILE A 17 10.07 -2.36 -10.16
C ILE A 17 10.98 -3.34 -10.92
N ALA A 18 12.25 -3.50 -10.51
CA ALA A 18 13.14 -4.51 -11.10
C ALA A 18 12.63 -5.94 -10.89
N ALA A 19 12.11 -6.27 -9.69
CA ALA A 19 11.51 -7.57 -9.41
C ALA A 19 10.26 -7.83 -10.27
N LEU A 20 9.42 -6.80 -10.46
CA LEU A 20 8.23 -6.87 -11.31
C LEU A 20 8.58 -6.96 -12.81
N ALA A 21 9.65 -6.31 -13.25
CA ALA A 21 10.17 -6.44 -14.61
C ALA A 21 10.62 -7.89 -14.89
N LYS A 22 11.30 -8.55 -13.95
CA LYS A 22 11.65 -9.98 -14.06
C LYS A 22 10.43 -10.90 -14.17
N LYS A 23 9.29 -10.47 -13.64
CA LYS A 23 8.00 -11.17 -13.73
C LYS A 23 7.21 -10.81 -15.00
N GLY A 24 7.75 -9.97 -15.88
CA GLY A 24 7.11 -9.56 -17.12
C GLY A 24 6.03 -8.48 -16.96
N VAL A 25 5.98 -7.79 -15.81
CA VAL A 25 5.02 -6.71 -15.58
C VAL A 25 5.39 -5.45 -16.38
N PHE A 26 6.68 -5.15 -16.46
CA PHE A 26 7.26 -4.01 -17.16
C PHE A 26 8.24 -4.48 -18.22
N CYS A 27 8.37 -3.72 -19.32
CA CYS A 27 9.38 -3.99 -20.34
C CYS A 27 10.75 -3.50 -19.87
N ALA A 28 11.78 -4.33 -20.02
CA ALA A 28 13.15 -3.99 -19.66
C ALA A 28 13.77 -2.95 -20.62
N ASP A 29 13.33 -2.92 -21.88
CA ASP A 29 13.98 -2.16 -22.96
C ASP A 29 13.46 -0.72 -23.14
N GLY A 30 12.58 -0.26 -22.24
CA GLY A 30 12.19 1.16 -22.21
C GLY A 30 10.89 1.42 -21.46
N PHE A 31 10.95 2.31 -20.47
CA PHE A 31 9.77 2.85 -19.80
C PHE A 31 9.12 3.94 -20.66
N CYS A 32 7.86 3.72 -21.02
CA CYS A 32 6.96 4.77 -21.54
C CYS A 32 6.20 5.45 -20.40
N ASP A 33 5.54 6.58 -20.66
CA ASP A 33 4.75 7.30 -19.64
C ASP A 33 3.63 6.43 -19.03
N GLY A 34 3.04 5.54 -19.84
CA GLY A 34 2.07 4.55 -19.35
C GLY A 34 2.67 3.56 -18.34
N ASP A 35 3.95 3.23 -18.47
CA ASP A 35 4.65 2.37 -17.51
C ASP A 35 5.00 3.11 -16.23
N VAL A 36 5.21 4.42 -16.28
CA VAL A 36 5.42 5.25 -15.08
C VAL A 36 4.16 5.22 -14.20
N CYS A 37 2.98 5.43 -14.78
CA CYS A 37 1.71 5.34 -14.05
C CYS A 37 1.51 3.96 -13.44
N ARG A 38 1.79 2.89 -14.20
CA ARG A 38 1.68 1.51 -13.71
C ARG A 38 2.69 1.21 -12.59
N ALA A 39 3.91 1.74 -12.68
CA ALA A 39 4.91 1.61 -11.64
C ALA A 39 4.53 2.36 -10.37
N ALA A 40 3.95 3.57 -10.48
CA ALA A 40 3.42 4.30 -9.34
C ALA A 40 2.30 3.50 -8.63
N VAL A 41 1.39 2.89 -9.39
CA VAL A 41 0.36 1.99 -8.83
C VAL A 41 1.01 0.77 -8.15
N ALA A 42 2.04 0.18 -8.76
CA ALA A 42 2.75 -0.96 -8.18
C ALA A 42 3.38 -0.62 -6.82
N CYS A 43 4.08 0.52 -6.74
CA CYS A 43 4.67 1.03 -5.50
C CYS A 43 3.59 1.27 -4.45
N PHE A 44 2.51 1.98 -4.80
CA PHE A 44 1.41 2.23 -3.86
C PHE A 44 0.77 0.94 -3.33
N LEU A 45 0.55 -0.06 -4.19
CA LEU A 45 0.02 -1.36 -3.78
C LEU A 45 0.96 -2.09 -2.83
N HIS A 46 2.28 -1.98 -3.05
CA HIS A 46 3.30 -2.54 -2.19
C HIS A 46 3.34 -1.84 -0.82
N GLU A 47 3.30 -0.50 -0.81
CA GLU A 47 3.21 0.32 0.41
C GLU A 47 1.95 0.00 1.23
N CYS A 48 0.85 -0.34 0.56
CA CYS A 48 -0.38 -0.78 1.22
C CYS A 48 -0.28 -2.18 1.85
N GLY A 49 0.82 -2.91 1.60
CA GLY A 49 1.13 -4.20 2.20
C GLY A 49 0.97 -5.39 1.25
N LEU A 50 0.79 -5.20 -0.06
CA LEU A 50 0.84 -6.33 -0.99
C LEU A 50 2.27 -6.80 -1.22
N GLY A 51 2.49 -8.11 -1.18
CA GLY A 51 3.75 -8.70 -1.62
C GLY A 51 3.94 -8.59 -3.14
N THR A 52 5.18 -8.75 -3.59
CA THR A 52 5.54 -8.65 -5.02
C THR A 52 4.76 -9.61 -5.92
N GLU A 53 4.38 -10.79 -5.41
CA GLU A 53 3.53 -11.74 -6.15
C GLU A 53 2.11 -11.22 -6.37
N ASP A 54 1.48 -10.66 -5.33
CA ASP A 54 0.14 -10.10 -5.43
C ASP A 54 0.12 -8.86 -6.34
N VAL A 55 1.17 -8.03 -6.27
CA VAL A 55 1.35 -6.89 -7.17
C VAL A 55 1.53 -7.37 -8.62
N ALA A 56 2.32 -8.42 -8.87
CA ALA A 56 2.44 -8.99 -10.22
C ALA A 56 1.11 -9.56 -10.71
N ALA A 57 0.38 -10.29 -9.86
CA ALA A 57 -0.94 -10.83 -10.18
C ALA A 57 -1.94 -9.71 -10.53
N TYR A 58 -1.87 -8.57 -9.84
CA TYR A 58 -2.70 -7.40 -10.14
C TYR A 58 -2.54 -6.91 -11.59
N PHE A 59 -1.33 -6.94 -12.16
CA PHE A 59 -1.08 -6.48 -13.53
C PHE A 59 -1.22 -7.56 -14.60
N LEU A 60 -0.85 -8.81 -14.29
CA LEU A 60 -0.75 -9.88 -15.28
C LEU A 60 -2.06 -10.64 -15.48
N THR A 61 -2.95 -10.65 -14.48
CA THR A 61 -4.18 -11.44 -14.54
C THR A 61 -5.19 -10.84 -15.51
N ARG A 62 -5.68 -11.67 -16.43
CA ARG A 62 -6.68 -11.31 -17.47
C ARG A 62 -8.04 -11.93 -17.18
N ASP A 63 -8.63 -11.58 -16.05
CA ASP A 63 -9.92 -12.14 -15.57
C ASP A 63 -11.07 -11.11 -15.53
N GLY A 64 -10.97 -10.06 -16.34
CA GLY A 64 -11.96 -8.97 -16.36
C GLY A 64 -11.95 -8.14 -15.06
N GLY A 65 -10.79 -7.96 -14.45
CA GLY A 65 -10.64 -7.11 -13.27
C GLY A 65 -11.08 -7.79 -11.96
N ARG A 66 -11.33 -9.11 -11.94
CA ARG A 66 -11.86 -9.80 -10.76
C ARG A 66 -10.77 -9.89 -9.68
N THR A 67 -9.55 -10.28 -10.05
CA THR A 67 -8.40 -10.36 -9.14
C THR A 67 -8.03 -9.00 -8.59
N GLN A 68 -7.98 -7.97 -9.45
CA GLN A 68 -7.70 -6.59 -9.05
C GLN A 68 -8.72 -6.10 -8.01
N ARG A 69 -10.02 -6.31 -8.27
CA ARG A 69 -11.08 -5.95 -7.31
C ARG A 69 -10.99 -6.73 -6.00
N ALA A 70 -10.63 -8.01 -6.04
CA ALA A 70 -10.46 -8.82 -4.84
C ALA A 70 -9.30 -8.31 -3.97
N LEU A 71 -8.13 -8.06 -4.57
CA LEU A 71 -6.96 -7.53 -3.89
C LEU A 71 -7.23 -6.15 -3.28
N LEU A 72 -7.86 -5.23 -4.03
CA LEU A 72 -8.20 -3.89 -3.53
C LEU A 72 -9.23 -3.94 -2.39
N ARG A 73 -10.20 -4.85 -2.45
CA ARG A 73 -11.16 -5.05 -1.35
C ARG A 73 -10.49 -5.58 -0.09
N ARG A 74 -9.54 -6.51 -0.23
CA ARG A 74 -8.73 -7.02 0.89
C ARG A 74 -7.93 -5.89 1.53
N LEU A 75 -7.16 -5.15 0.75
CA LEU A 75 -6.39 -3.99 1.23
C LEU A 75 -7.28 -2.98 1.96
N ARG A 76 -8.46 -2.67 1.40
CA ARG A 76 -9.42 -1.77 2.03
C ARG A 76 -9.92 -2.31 3.37
N ALA A 77 -10.26 -3.60 3.45
CA ALA A 77 -10.72 -4.22 4.69
C ALA A 77 -9.63 -4.16 5.77
N ASP A 78 -8.40 -4.53 5.42
CA ASP A 78 -7.26 -4.52 6.33
C ASP A 78 -6.94 -3.10 6.82
N ALA A 79 -7.01 -2.10 5.94
CA ALA A 79 -6.82 -0.71 6.31
C ALA A 79 -7.91 -0.18 7.26
N LEU A 80 -9.17 -0.53 7.00
CA LEU A 80 -10.28 -0.17 7.90
C LEU A 80 -10.14 -0.84 9.26
N GLU A 81 -9.71 -2.10 9.31
CA GLU A 81 -9.50 -2.81 10.57
C GLU A 81 -8.41 -2.14 11.41
N ARG A 82 -7.26 -1.79 10.79
CA ARG A 82 -6.20 -1.02 11.46
C ARG A 82 -6.71 0.33 11.96
N SER A 83 -7.43 1.07 11.11
CA SER A 83 -8.01 2.37 11.49
C SER A 83 -8.96 2.25 12.68
N HIS A 84 -9.83 1.24 12.70
CA HIS A 84 -10.75 1.02 13.82
C HIS A 84 -10.01 0.60 15.09
N ALA A 85 -8.92 -0.17 14.97
CA ALA A 85 -8.09 -0.54 16.11
C ALA A 85 -7.41 0.68 16.74
N GLU A 86 -6.87 1.59 15.93
CA GLU A 86 -6.28 2.84 16.42
C GLU A 86 -7.35 3.76 17.02
N GLN A 87 -8.53 3.88 16.42
CA GLN A 87 -9.61 4.67 17.00
C GLN A 87 -10.00 4.17 18.40
N ARG A 88 -10.14 2.84 18.58
CA ARG A 88 -10.41 2.26 19.90
C ARG A 88 -9.31 2.55 20.91
N ARG A 89 -8.06 2.72 20.48
CA ARG A 89 -6.95 3.10 21.37
C ARG A 89 -7.07 4.57 21.77
N VAL A 90 -7.37 5.44 20.82
CA VAL A 90 -7.64 6.87 21.08
C VAL A 90 -8.80 7.02 22.07
N ASP A 91 -9.92 6.33 21.86
CA ASP A 91 -11.09 6.41 22.75
C ASP A 91 -10.75 5.99 24.20
N LYS A 92 -9.88 4.99 24.36
CA LYS A 92 -9.40 4.56 25.68
C LYS A 92 -8.50 5.62 26.33
N LEU A 93 -7.61 6.24 25.56
CA LEU A 93 -6.78 7.33 26.05
C LEU A 93 -7.63 8.52 26.49
N ASP A 94 -8.63 8.90 25.70
CA ASP A 94 -9.55 9.99 26.04
C ASP A 94 -10.36 9.70 27.31
N CYS A 95 -10.80 8.46 27.49
CA CYS A 95 -11.45 8.03 28.73
C CYS A 95 -10.52 8.21 29.94
N LEU A 96 -9.27 7.75 29.84
CA LEU A 96 -8.29 7.90 30.92
C LEU A 96 -7.98 9.37 31.23
N LEU A 97 -7.84 10.21 30.20
CA LEU A 97 -7.64 11.65 30.36
C LEU A 97 -8.81 12.29 31.12
N ARG A 98 -10.06 11.94 30.76
CA ARG A 98 -11.25 12.45 31.47
C ARG A 98 -11.32 12.01 32.93
N GLU A 99 -10.92 10.79 33.26
CA GLU A 99 -10.87 10.32 34.65
C GLU A 99 -9.83 11.09 35.46
N ILE A 100 -8.68 11.41 34.86
CA ILE A 100 -7.65 12.26 35.48
C ILE A 100 -8.17 13.69 35.69
N ASP A 101 -8.73 14.30 34.64
CA ASP A 101 -9.23 15.68 34.67
C ASP A 101 -10.40 15.87 35.66
N SER A 102 -11.21 14.83 35.85
CA SER A 102 -12.32 14.85 36.82
C SER A 102 -11.91 14.50 38.25
N GLY A 103 -10.63 14.25 38.51
CA GLY A 103 -10.12 13.93 39.85
C GLY A 103 -10.46 12.52 40.33
N ARG A 104 -11.02 11.66 39.47
CA ARG A 104 -11.35 10.25 39.73
C ARG A 104 -10.23 9.31 39.34
N CYS A 105 -8.99 9.79 39.40
CA CYS A 105 -7.84 9.01 38.97
C CYS A 105 -7.76 7.70 39.77
N PRO A 106 -7.89 6.51 39.13
CA PRO A 106 -7.84 5.22 39.82
C PRO A 106 -6.42 4.85 40.29
N LEU A 107 -5.43 5.68 39.98
CA LEU A 107 -4.02 5.52 40.34
C LEU A 107 -3.58 6.45 41.49
N ARG A 108 -4.52 7.12 42.16
CA ARG A 108 -4.28 7.92 43.36
C ARG A 108 -4.85 7.26 44.61
#